data_AF-R7ZG66-F1
#
_entry.id   AF-R7ZG66-F1
#
_cell.length_a   1.000
_cell.length_b   1.000
_cell.length_c   1.000
_cell.angle_alpha   90.00
_cell.angle_beta   90.00
_cell.angle_gamma   90.00
#
_symmetry.space_group_name_H-M   'P 1'
#
loop_
_entity.id
_entity.type
_entity.pdbx_description
1 polymer ?
#
loop_
_entity_poly.entity_id
_entity_poly.type
_entity_poly.pdbx_seq_one_letter_code
_entity_poly.pdbx_strand_id
1 'polypeptide(L)'
;MKLKTLSKLGMALGLGLMLAACSGDDSSKDKDSKEVNLAYVEWDTEIASTHVVGQVLQDLGYDVTLTPLDNAIMWEAVSKGEADGLVAAWLPHTHGSQYEKYKDNLDELGENLAGAKIGLVVPSYMNVNSIEDLKNEADHTITGIEPGAGITAATEKALEEYDNLADWNLLTSSSGAMTTALSKAINNKEEIIVTGWSPHWKFASYDLKYLEDPKGVFGGEETINTFVRKGLKEDKPDVYKVLDNFHWTSEDLESIMLEIMDGKDPKDAAKDWVKDNADKVAEWTKDIEK
;
A
#
# COMPACT_ATOMS: atom_id res chain seq x y z
N MET A 1 11.59 50.12 -41.61
CA MET A 1 10.92 51.34 -41.09
C MET A 1 9.44 51.01 -40.88
N LYS A 2 8.86 51.53 -39.80
CA LYS A 2 7.56 51.18 -39.18
C LYS A 2 6.32 51.41 -40.08
N LEU A 3 5.18 50.92 -39.55
CA LEU A 3 3.76 51.31 -39.74
C LEU A 3 2.96 50.47 -40.75
N LYS A 4 1.99 49.65 -40.31
CA LYS A 4 0.68 49.91 -39.66
C LYS A 4 -0.44 50.28 -40.65
N THR A 5 -1.45 49.40 -40.64
CA THR A 5 -2.90 49.64 -40.54
C THR A 5 -3.79 50.02 -41.74
N LEU A 6 -4.82 49.18 -41.90
CA LEU A 6 -6.27 49.46 -42.04
C LEU A 6 -6.85 49.90 -43.39
N SER A 7 -7.80 49.09 -43.92
CA SER A 7 -9.25 49.38 -43.87
C SER A 7 -10.02 48.84 -45.10
N LYS A 8 -11.16 48.17 -44.84
CA LYS A 8 -12.48 48.20 -45.53
C LYS A 8 -13.17 46.84 -45.33
N LEU A 9 -14.13 46.68 -44.41
CA LEU A 9 -15.54 47.10 -44.43
C LEU A 9 -16.41 46.32 -45.45
N GLY A 10 -17.34 45.51 -44.93
CA GLY A 10 -18.41 44.85 -45.68
C GLY A 10 -19.40 44.16 -44.73
N MET A 11 -20.56 44.78 -44.55
CA MET A 11 -21.66 44.47 -43.62
C MET A 11 -22.75 43.63 -44.33
N ALA A 12 -23.31 42.62 -43.67
CA ALA A 12 -24.69 42.15 -43.93
C ALA A 12 -25.23 41.26 -42.80
N LEU A 13 -26.36 41.69 -42.25
CA LEU A 13 -27.23 41.01 -41.28
C LEU A 13 -27.86 39.74 -41.87
N GLY A 14 -28.08 38.74 -41.00
CA GLY A 14 -29.05 37.66 -41.22
C GLY A 14 -29.50 37.07 -39.88
N LEU A 15 -30.62 37.57 -39.34
CA LEU A 15 -31.35 36.97 -38.22
C LEU A 15 -32.12 35.73 -38.72
N GLY A 16 -32.03 34.62 -37.99
CA GLY A 16 -32.90 33.46 -38.17
C GLY A 16 -32.79 32.49 -36.99
N LEU A 17 -33.68 32.63 -36.01
CA LEU A 17 -33.92 31.62 -34.97
C LEU A 17 -34.47 30.34 -35.61
N MET A 18 -33.87 29.19 -35.27
CA MET A 18 -34.63 27.97 -35.02
C MET A 18 -34.08 27.26 -33.79
N LEU A 19 -34.92 27.21 -32.76
CA LEU A 19 -34.83 26.31 -31.62
C LEU A 19 -34.91 24.87 -32.13
N ALA A 20 -33.82 24.12 -32.03
CA ALA A 20 -33.85 22.67 -31.99
C ALA A 20 -33.45 22.23 -30.59
N ALA A 21 -34.48 22.07 -29.75
CA ALA A 21 -34.39 21.30 -28.53
C ALA A 21 -34.05 19.86 -28.90
N CYS A 22 -32.77 19.50 -28.86
CA CYS A 22 -32.37 18.12 -28.69
C CYS A 22 -32.19 17.91 -27.20
N SER A 23 -33.17 17.24 -26.60
CA SER A 23 -33.03 16.53 -25.34
C SER A 23 -31.91 15.50 -25.53
N GLY A 24 -30.67 15.93 -25.35
CA GLY A 24 -29.52 15.06 -25.22
C GLY A 24 -29.53 14.53 -23.80
N ASP A 25 -30.21 13.41 -23.62
CA ASP A 25 -30.05 12.53 -22.47
C ASP A 25 -28.63 11.97 -22.54
N ASP A 26 -27.65 12.78 -22.11
CA ASP A 26 -26.25 12.40 -22.01
C ASP A 26 -26.06 11.70 -20.66
N SER A 27 -26.70 10.54 -20.55
CA SER A 27 -26.60 9.61 -19.43
C SER A 27 -26.11 8.25 -19.92
N SER A 28 -25.17 8.25 -20.87
CA SER A 28 -24.22 7.14 -20.97
C SER A 28 -23.13 7.33 -19.90
N LYS A 29 -23.52 7.12 -18.63
CA LYS A 29 -22.53 6.67 -17.65
C LYS A 29 -22.02 5.34 -18.19
N ASP A 30 -20.76 5.27 -18.59
CA ASP A 30 -20.04 4.02 -18.80
C ASP A 30 -20.07 3.25 -17.47
N LYS A 31 -21.17 2.53 -17.24
CA LYS A 31 -21.41 1.70 -16.06
C LYS A 31 -20.64 0.38 -16.11
N ASP A 32 -19.85 0.17 -17.15
CA ASP A 32 -19.11 -1.07 -17.43
C ASP A 32 -17.68 -0.78 -17.91
N SER A 33 -16.99 0.22 -17.33
CA SER A 33 -15.53 0.25 -17.48
C SER A 33 -14.98 -0.99 -16.79
N LYS A 34 -14.45 -1.93 -17.59
CA LYS A 34 -13.76 -3.14 -17.10
C LYS A 34 -12.40 -2.82 -16.49
N GLU A 35 -11.93 -1.58 -16.57
CA GLU A 35 -10.67 -1.16 -16.01
C GLU A 35 -10.78 -1.01 -14.50
N VAL A 36 -9.87 -1.65 -13.76
CA VAL A 36 -9.74 -1.50 -12.31
C VAL A 36 -8.32 -1.07 -11.99
N ASN A 37 -8.16 -0.02 -11.20
CA ASN A 37 -6.85 0.42 -10.73
C ASN A 37 -6.72 0.24 -9.22
N LEU A 38 -5.81 -0.62 -8.78
CA LEU A 38 -5.47 -0.79 -7.36
C LEU A 38 -4.14 -0.13 -7.06
N ALA A 39 -4.14 0.78 -6.09
CA ALA A 39 -2.94 1.46 -5.62
C ALA A 39 -2.33 0.72 -4.42
N TYR A 40 -1.01 0.61 -4.39
CA TYR A 40 -0.28 -0.03 -3.30
C TYR A 40 1.09 0.61 -3.08
N VAL A 41 1.69 0.38 -1.92
CA VAL A 41 3.10 0.71 -1.64
C VAL A 41 3.97 -0.48 -2.00
N GLU A 42 5.20 -0.26 -2.49
CA GLU A 42 6.10 -1.31 -2.98
C GLU A 42 6.79 -2.08 -1.82
N TRP A 43 5.99 -2.63 -0.91
CA TRP A 43 6.41 -3.47 0.21
C TRP A 43 6.03 -4.93 -0.09
N ASP A 44 6.85 -5.89 0.34
CA ASP A 44 6.62 -7.32 0.04
C ASP A 44 5.20 -7.79 0.44
N THR A 45 4.68 -7.25 1.54
CA THR A 45 3.33 -7.51 2.04
C THR A 45 2.24 -7.06 1.06
N GLU A 46 2.39 -5.87 0.49
CA GLU A 46 1.44 -5.22 -0.41
C GLU A 46 1.58 -5.67 -1.85
N ILE A 47 2.81 -6.00 -2.26
CA ILE A 47 3.06 -6.71 -3.52
C ILE A 47 2.24 -8.01 -3.51
N ALA A 48 2.39 -8.84 -2.48
CA ALA A 48 1.64 -10.10 -2.39
C ALA A 48 0.12 -9.88 -2.34
N SER A 49 -0.38 -9.04 -1.42
CA SER A 49 -1.82 -8.85 -1.22
C SER A 49 -2.52 -8.26 -2.45
N THR A 50 -1.92 -7.23 -3.06
CA THR A 50 -2.49 -6.51 -4.19
C THR A 50 -2.47 -7.36 -5.46
N HIS A 51 -1.45 -8.19 -5.66
CA HIS A 51 -1.41 -9.14 -6.77
C HIS A 51 -2.44 -10.26 -6.62
N VAL A 52 -2.69 -10.77 -5.40
CA VAL A 52 -3.77 -11.77 -5.16
C VAL A 52 -5.13 -11.18 -5.51
N VAL A 53 -5.47 -10.02 -4.95
CA VAL A 53 -6.76 -9.36 -5.23
C VAL A 53 -6.87 -9.02 -6.72
N GLY A 54 -5.79 -8.52 -7.32
CA GLY A 54 -5.74 -8.24 -8.74
C GLY A 54 -5.97 -9.48 -9.61
N GLN A 55 -5.39 -10.62 -9.26
CA GLN A 55 -5.60 -11.88 -9.97
C GLN A 55 -7.05 -12.36 -9.86
N VAL A 56 -7.68 -12.26 -8.68
CA VAL A 56 -9.10 -12.62 -8.51
C VAL A 56 -10.00 -11.76 -9.39
N LEU A 57 -9.74 -10.44 -9.46
CA LEU A 57 -10.48 -9.54 -10.34
C LEU A 57 -10.22 -9.81 -11.83
N GLN A 58 -9.00 -10.19 -12.20
CA GLN A 58 -8.69 -10.62 -13.58
C GLN A 58 -9.44 -11.89 -13.96
N ASP A 59 -9.58 -12.86 -13.04
CA ASP A 59 -10.35 -14.09 -13.26
C ASP A 59 -11.86 -13.82 -13.43
N LEU A 60 -12.36 -12.70 -12.89
CA LEU A 60 -13.71 -12.17 -13.14
C LEU A 60 -13.83 -11.35 -14.44
N GLY A 61 -12.73 -11.20 -15.20
CA GLY A 61 -12.72 -10.58 -16.51
C GLY A 61 -12.58 -9.05 -16.51
N TYR A 62 -12.04 -8.47 -15.43
CA TYR A 62 -11.58 -7.08 -15.36
C TYR A 62 -10.18 -6.91 -15.94
N ASP A 63 -9.91 -5.73 -16.50
CA ASP A 63 -8.58 -5.27 -16.88
C ASP A 63 -7.94 -4.54 -15.70
N VAL A 64 -7.12 -5.25 -14.94
CA VAL A 64 -6.58 -4.77 -13.67
C VAL A 64 -5.19 -4.17 -13.86
N THR A 65 -5.05 -2.90 -13.50
CA THR A 65 -3.78 -2.20 -13.31
C THR A 65 -3.44 -2.15 -11.82
N LEU A 66 -2.22 -2.57 -11.47
CA LEU A 66 -1.68 -2.41 -10.12
C LEU A 66 -0.64 -1.29 -10.17
N THR A 67 -0.87 -0.21 -9.43
CA THR A 67 -0.03 0.98 -9.48
C THR A 67 0.74 1.14 -8.18
N PRO A 68 2.06 0.90 -8.17
CA PRO A 68 2.88 1.19 -7.00
C PRO A 68 3.05 2.70 -6.84
N LEU A 69 2.86 3.19 -5.62
CA LEU A 69 2.90 4.61 -5.26
C LEU A 69 3.53 4.78 -3.86
N ASP A 70 4.11 5.96 -3.61
CA ASP A 70 4.48 6.35 -2.26
C ASP A 70 3.23 6.45 -1.37
N ASN A 71 3.37 6.12 -0.08
CA ASN A 71 2.25 6.01 0.86
C ASN A 71 1.27 7.21 0.80
N ALA A 72 1.78 8.44 0.88
CA ALA A 72 0.92 9.62 0.83
C ALA A 72 0.17 9.77 -0.52
N ILE A 73 0.81 9.39 -1.62
CA ILE A 73 0.25 9.46 -2.97
C ILE A 73 -0.76 8.33 -3.20
N MET A 74 -0.52 7.12 -2.66
CA MET A 74 -1.48 6.01 -2.67
C MET A 74 -2.82 6.43 -2.04
N TRP A 75 -2.79 6.97 -0.82
CA TRP A 75 -4.00 7.45 -0.15
C TRP A 75 -4.67 8.60 -0.89
N GLU A 76 -3.88 9.54 -1.42
CA GLU A 76 -4.40 10.66 -2.20
C GLU A 76 -5.10 10.19 -3.49
N ALA A 77 -4.50 9.25 -4.23
CA ALA A 77 -5.03 8.71 -5.48
C ALA A 77 -6.41 8.06 -5.27
N VAL A 78 -6.58 7.23 -4.24
CA VAL A 78 -7.89 6.63 -3.94
C VAL A 78 -8.88 7.70 -3.48
N SER A 79 -8.45 8.67 -2.65
CA SER A 79 -9.35 9.72 -2.15
C SER A 79 -9.90 10.64 -3.25
N LYS A 80 -9.16 10.78 -4.35
CA LYS A 80 -9.56 11.55 -5.53
C LYS A 80 -10.26 10.71 -6.60
N GLY A 81 -10.33 9.39 -6.41
CA GLY A 81 -10.86 8.45 -7.39
C GLY A 81 -9.96 8.21 -8.60
N GLU A 82 -8.67 8.54 -8.51
CA GLU A 82 -7.65 8.22 -9.53
C GLU A 82 -7.26 6.72 -9.47
N ALA A 83 -7.42 6.10 -8.30
CA ALA A 83 -7.41 4.65 -8.10
C ALA A 83 -8.74 4.20 -7.49
N ASP A 84 -9.16 2.98 -7.80
CA ASP A 84 -10.44 2.41 -7.33
C ASP A 84 -10.34 1.97 -5.85
N GLY A 85 -9.19 1.46 -5.41
CA GLY A 85 -8.99 1.05 -4.02
C GLY A 85 -7.56 0.69 -3.65
N LEU A 86 -7.38 0.40 -2.36
CA LEU A 86 -6.16 -0.12 -1.75
C LEU A 86 -6.54 -1.18 -0.71
N VAL A 87 -5.67 -2.19 -0.54
CA VAL A 87 -5.79 -3.24 0.49
C VAL A 87 -4.62 -3.19 1.49
N ALA A 88 -4.04 -2.00 1.63
CA ALA A 88 -2.73 -1.72 2.23
C ALA A 88 -2.80 -0.72 3.40
N ALA A 89 -3.96 -0.52 4.02
CA ALA A 89 -4.10 0.47 5.10
C ALA A 89 -3.73 -0.13 6.47
N TRP A 90 -2.48 0.05 6.88
CA TRP A 90 -1.99 -0.29 8.22
C TRP A 90 -2.49 0.70 9.27
N LEU A 91 -3.39 0.26 10.16
CA LEU A 91 -4.05 1.11 11.14
C LEU A 91 -3.96 0.53 12.56
N PRO A 92 -4.00 1.39 13.59
CA PRO A 92 -4.22 2.84 13.54
C PRO A 92 -2.94 3.69 13.51
N HIS A 93 -1.75 3.10 13.63
CA HIS A 93 -0.51 3.82 13.88
C HIS A 93 0.24 4.16 12.59
N THR A 94 0.57 3.15 11.79
CA THR A 94 1.44 3.29 10.60
C THR A 94 0.86 4.27 9.58
N HIS A 95 -0.43 4.17 9.25
CA HIS A 95 -1.11 5.11 8.35
C HIS A 95 -2.06 6.06 9.08
N GLY A 96 -1.90 6.28 10.39
CA GLY A 96 -2.81 7.12 11.18
C GLY A 96 -2.98 8.54 10.61
N SER A 97 -1.88 9.18 10.21
CA SER A 97 -1.92 10.53 9.63
C SER A 97 -2.63 10.59 8.26
N GLN A 98 -2.48 9.54 7.45
CA GLN A 98 -3.17 9.43 6.16
C GLN A 98 -4.66 9.18 6.38
N TYR A 99 -5.00 8.26 7.29
CA TYR A 99 -6.38 7.99 7.67
C TYR A 99 -7.09 9.26 8.15
N GLU A 100 -6.51 9.99 9.11
CA GLU A 100 -7.08 11.25 9.60
C GLU A 100 -7.33 12.27 8.49
N LYS A 101 -6.43 12.35 7.52
CA LYS A 101 -6.51 13.29 6.39
C LYS A 101 -7.55 12.91 5.35
N TYR A 102 -7.70 11.62 5.04
CA TYR A 102 -8.43 11.16 3.84
C TYR A 102 -9.72 10.37 4.13
N LYS A 103 -9.93 9.85 5.34
CA LYS A 103 -11.07 8.96 5.68
C LYS A 103 -12.45 9.48 5.26
N ASP A 104 -12.68 10.79 5.34
CA ASP A 104 -13.98 11.39 5.01
C ASP A 104 -14.28 11.35 3.49
N ASN A 105 -13.25 11.16 2.65
CA ASN A 105 -13.33 11.05 1.19
C ASN A 105 -13.17 9.62 0.68
N LEU A 106 -13.22 8.62 1.57
CA LEU A 106 -13.03 7.21 1.25
C LEU A 106 -14.18 6.37 1.83
N ASP A 107 -14.44 5.22 1.24
CA ASP A 107 -15.24 4.16 1.87
C ASP A 107 -14.29 3.15 2.51
N GLU A 108 -14.40 3.01 3.83
CA GLU A 108 -13.69 2.01 4.62
C GLU A 108 -14.47 0.70 4.56
N LEU A 109 -13.87 -0.35 4.01
CA LEU A 109 -14.48 -1.68 3.93
C LEU A 109 -14.10 -2.57 5.14
N GLY A 110 -13.14 -2.10 5.93
CA GLY A 110 -12.71 -2.73 7.18
C GLY A 110 -11.44 -3.55 7.04
N GLU A 111 -11.19 -4.34 8.07
CA GLU A 111 -9.99 -5.16 8.22
C GLU A 111 -9.97 -6.33 7.22
N ASN A 112 -8.83 -6.48 6.53
CA ASN A 112 -8.53 -7.64 5.71
C ASN A 112 -7.49 -8.59 6.35
N LEU A 113 -6.67 -8.10 7.29
CA LEU A 113 -5.68 -8.89 8.01
C LEU A 113 -5.44 -8.37 9.44
N ALA A 114 -5.45 -9.28 10.41
CA ALA A 114 -5.22 -9.03 11.83
C ALA A 114 -3.76 -9.26 12.24
N GLY A 115 -3.38 -8.81 13.44
CA GLY A 115 -2.12 -9.22 14.07
C GLY A 115 -0.87 -8.58 13.49
N ALA A 116 -1.04 -7.50 12.72
CA ALA A 116 0.07 -6.77 12.13
C ALA A 116 0.81 -5.99 13.21
N LYS A 117 2.12 -5.75 13.05
CA LYS A 117 2.88 -4.90 13.98
C LYS A 117 4.15 -4.38 13.34
N ILE A 118 4.64 -3.25 13.84
CA ILE A 118 5.91 -2.62 13.44
C ILE A 118 6.88 -2.50 14.63
N GLY A 119 8.16 -2.24 14.35
CA GLY A 119 9.15 -2.02 15.39
C GLY A 119 10.59 -2.10 14.90
N LEU A 120 11.55 -1.90 15.80
CA LEU A 120 12.96 -2.19 15.52
C LEU A 120 13.23 -3.68 15.66
N VAL A 121 13.93 -4.23 14.69
CA VAL A 121 14.23 -5.66 14.59
C VAL A 121 15.73 -5.86 14.49
N VAL A 122 16.23 -6.86 15.21
CA VAL A 122 17.64 -7.28 15.19
C VAL A 122 17.75 -8.79 14.98
N PRO A 123 18.85 -9.30 14.42
CA PRO A 123 19.16 -10.71 14.47
C PRO A 123 19.25 -11.23 15.92
N SER A 124 18.73 -12.42 16.18
CA SER A 124 18.67 -13.00 17.53
C SER A 124 20.05 -13.22 18.18
N TYR A 125 21.12 -13.25 17.38
CA TYR A 125 22.50 -13.35 17.89
C TYR A 125 23.02 -12.06 18.55
N MET A 126 22.33 -10.92 18.40
CA MET A 126 22.67 -9.68 19.09
C MET A 126 22.17 -9.72 20.54
N ASN A 127 22.95 -9.20 21.49
CA ASN A 127 22.62 -9.30 22.92
C ASN A 127 21.53 -8.32 23.39
N VAL A 128 21.26 -7.25 22.64
CA VAL A 128 20.26 -6.22 22.96
C VAL A 128 18.84 -6.79 22.86
N ASN A 129 17.95 -6.40 23.79
CA ASN A 129 16.56 -6.86 23.81
C ASN A 129 15.55 -5.71 23.90
N SER A 130 15.98 -4.52 24.34
CA SER A 130 15.17 -3.30 24.37
C SER A 130 15.82 -2.19 23.55
N ILE A 131 15.01 -1.24 23.07
CA ILE A 131 15.50 0.00 22.47
C ILE A 131 16.38 0.77 23.47
N GLU A 132 16.07 0.70 24.78
CA GLU A 132 16.86 1.34 25.84
C GLU A 132 18.25 0.68 26.03
N ASP A 133 18.45 -0.54 25.53
CA ASP A 133 19.74 -1.24 25.64
C ASP A 133 20.76 -0.77 24.61
N LEU A 134 20.30 -0.11 23.53
CA LEU A 134 21.12 0.32 22.41
C LEU A 134 22.14 1.37 22.86
N LYS A 135 23.40 1.16 22.49
CA LYS A 135 24.54 2.01 22.85
C LYS A 135 25.33 2.41 21.62
N ASN A 136 25.91 1.43 20.94
CA ASN A 136 26.86 1.63 19.85
C ASN A 136 26.80 0.54 18.77
N GLU A 137 25.81 -0.34 18.87
CA GLU A 137 25.55 -1.40 17.92
C GLU A 137 25.32 -0.82 16.52
N ALA A 138 25.73 -1.57 15.49
CA ALA A 138 25.53 -1.18 14.09
C ALA A 138 26.00 0.26 13.77
N ASP A 139 27.09 0.71 14.42
CA ASP A 139 27.68 2.05 14.24
C ASP A 139 26.66 3.19 14.41
N HIS A 140 25.77 3.08 15.40
CA HIS A 140 24.68 4.02 15.67
C HIS A 140 23.74 4.24 14.46
N THR A 141 23.56 3.21 13.63
CA THR A 141 22.74 3.31 12.42
C THR A 141 21.58 2.32 12.45
N ILE A 142 20.37 2.85 12.26
CA ILE A 142 19.17 2.07 11.97
C ILE A 142 18.97 2.05 10.46
N THR A 143 18.84 0.85 9.87
CA THR A 143 18.55 0.69 8.44
C THR A 143 17.05 0.72 8.22
N GLY A 144 16.58 1.80 7.62
CA GLY A 144 15.18 2.07 7.32
C GLY A 144 14.78 1.70 5.90
N ILE A 145 13.48 1.86 5.64
CA ILE A 145 12.88 1.77 4.30
C ILE A 145 12.72 3.17 3.69
N GLU A 146 11.76 3.36 2.79
CA GLU A 146 11.55 4.61 2.08
C GLU A 146 11.17 5.77 3.04
N PRO A 147 11.59 7.01 2.73
CA PRO A 147 11.03 8.21 3.35
C PRO A 147 9.51 8.26 3.18
N GLY A 148 8.79 8.73 4.20
CA GLY A 148 7.32 8.87 4.15
C GLY A 148 6.51 7.61 4.49
N ALA A 149 7.18 6.47 4.71
CA ALA A 149 6.55 5.31 5.34
C ALA A 149 6.24 5.57 6.82
N GLY A 150 5.16 4.98 7.34
CA GLY A 150 4.75 5.16 8.74
C GLY A 150 5.81 4.70 9.74
N ILE A 151 6.44 3.55 9.48
CA ILE A 151 7.53 3.03 10.32
C ILE A 151 8.79 3.92 10.29
N THR A 152 9.08 4.58 9.16
CA THR A 152 10.17 5.55 9.05
C THR A 152 9.89 6.74 9.97
N ALA A 153 8.68 7.31 9.92
CA ALA A 153 8.27 8.40 10.81
C ALA A 153 8.25 7.99 12.29
N ALA A 154 7.79 6.76 12.61
CA ALA A 154 7.85 6.21 13.96
C ALA A 154 9.30 6.06 14.44
N THR A 155 10.23 5.68 13.56
CA THR A 155 11.65 5.54 13.90
C THR A 155 12.31 6.90 14.11
N GLU A 156 12.00 7.90 13.28
CA GLU A 156 12.43 9.29 13.50
C GLU A 156 11.97 9.80 14.87
N LYS A 157 10.70 9.55 15.23
CA LYS A 157 10.17 9.85 16.56
C LYS A 157 10.91 9.09 17.66
N ALA A 158 11.30 7.83 17.44
CA ALA A 158 12.06 7.06 18.42
C ALA A 158 13.46 7.68 18.66
N LEU A 159 14.12 8.18 17.61
CA LEU A 159 15.40 8.90 17.74
C LEU A 159 15.26 10.17 18.60
N GLU A 160 14.11 10.84 18.54
CA GLU A 160 13.82 12.03 19.36
C GLU A 160 13.44 11.69 20.80
N GLU A 161 12.66 10.61 21.00
CA GLU A 161 12.12 10.28 22.32
C GLU A 161 13.07 9.48 23.20
N TYR A 162 13.98 8.67 22.63
CA TYR A 162 14.95 7.88 23.38
C TYR A 162 16.29 8.61 23.49
N ASP A 163 16.63 9.08 24.70
CA ASP A 163 17.87 9.80 24.96
C ASP A 163 19.14 9.04 24.52
N ASN A 164 19.14 7.69 24.61
CA ASN A 164 20.26 6.85 24.16
C ASN A 164 20.42 6.79 22.63
N LEU A 165 19.43 7.28 21.88
CA LEU A 165 19.44 7.36 20.43
C LEU A 165 19.77 8.76 19.89
N ALA A 166 20.08 9.74 20.74
CA ALA A 166 20.28 11.13 20.32
C ALA A 166 21.39 11.33 19.26
N ASP A 167 22.41 10.47 19.26
CA ASP A 167 23.53 10.49 18.30
C ASP A 167 23.39 9.43 17.17
N TRP A 168 22.24 8.77 17.08
CA TRP A 168 21.96 7.74 16.08
C TRP A 168 21.42 8.33 14.78
N ASN A 169 21.60 7.58 13.69
CA ASN A 169 21.13 7.95 12.36
C ASN A 169 20.13 6.91 11.85
N LEU A 170 19.08 7.39 11.16
CA LEU A 170 18.22 6.55 10.34
C LEU A 170 18.67 6.62 8.88
N LEU A 171 19.16 5.50 8.34
CA LEU A 171 19.50 5.36 6.94
C LEU A 171 18.26 4.95 6.15
N THR A 172 17.60 5.89 5.50
CA THR A 172 16.43 5.62 4.65
C THR A 172 16.85 5.11 3.27
N SER A 173 16.11 4.12 2.76
CA SER A 173 16.40 3.48 1.48
C SER A 173 15.12 2.94 0.82
N SER A 174 14.98 1.62 0.71
CA SER A 174 13.77 0.94 0.30
C SER A 174 13.60 -0.37 1.05
N SER A 175 12.40 -0.96 1.00
CA SER A 175 12.12 -2.27 1.59
C SER A 175 13.08 -3.35 1.06
N GLY A 176 13.29 -3.40 -0.26
CA GLY A 176 14.24 -4.33 -0.88
C GLY A 176 15.72 -4.06 -0.53
N ALA A 177 16.10 -2.80 -0.36
CA ALA A 177 17.46 -2.46 0.07
C ALA A 177 17.72 -2.85 1.53
N MET A 178 16.74 -2.61 2.42
CA MET A 178 16.79 -3.00 3.82
C MET A 178 16.90 -4.52 3.97
N THR A 179 16.08 -5.30 3.25
CA THR A 179 16.14 -6.78 3.33
C THR A 179 17.44 -7.34 2.77
N THR A 180 18.00 -6.70 1.73
CA THR A 180 19.33 -7.04 1.20
C THR A 180 20.43 -6.77 2.23
N ALA A 181 20.39 -5.62 2.91
CA ALA A 181 21.35 -5.26 3.96
C ALA A 181 21.25 -6.25 5.15
N LEU A 182 20.03 -6.58 5.58
CA LEU A 182 19.75 -7.56 6.62
C LEU A 182 20.35 -8.93 6.28
N SER A 183 20.07 -9.44 5.07
CA SER A 183 20.59 -10.73 4.61
C SER A 183 22.13 -10.74 4.62
N LYS A 184 22.76 -9.68 4.12
CA LYS A 184 24.22 -9.55 4.10
C LYS A 184 24.80 -9.54 5.52
N ALA A 185 24.23 -8.75 6.42
CA ALA A 185 24.70 -8.66 7.80
C ALA A 185 24.59 -10.02 8.51
N ILE A 186 23.47 -10.72 8.35
CA ILE A 186 23.26 -12.06 8.93
C ILE A 186 24.28 -13.07 8.39
N ASN A 187 24.50 -13.09 7.08
CA ASN A 187 25.48 -13.98 6.44
C ASN A 187 26.90 -13.73 6.95
N ASN A 188 27.23 -12.48 7.27
CA ASN A 188 28.53 -12.09 7.80
C ASN A 188 28.60 -12.12 9.34
N LYS A 189 27.49 -12.40 10.04
CA LYS A 189 27.34 -12.22 11.49
C LYS A 189 27.70 -10.81 11.98
N GLU A 190 27.35 -9.80 11.20
CA GLU A 190 27.51 -8.39 11.52
C GLU A 190 26.30 -7.88 12.31
N GLU A 191 26.49 -6.84 13.12
CA GLU A 191 25.38 -6.17 13.80
C GLU A 191 24.55 -5.37 12.79
N ILE A 192 23.23 -5.48 12.89
CA ILE A 192 22.31 -4.64 12.12
C ILE A 192 21.02 -4.44 12.91
N ILE A 193 20.50 -3.22 12.86
CA ILE A 193 19.18 -2.87 13.37
C ILE A 193 18.38 -2.37 12.18
N VAL A 194 17.21 -2.96 11.96
CA VAL A 194 16.32 -2.61 10.84
C VAL A 194 14.96 -2.17 11.33
N THR A 195 14.30 -1.30 10.57
CA THR A 195 12.86 -1.08 10.71
C THR A 195 12.13 -2.30 10.17
N GLY A 196 11.34 -3.00 11.00
CA GLY A 196 10.70 -4.26 10.63
C GLY A 196 9.21 -4.32 11.00
N TRP A 197 8.48 -5.13 10.26
CA TRP A 197 7.05 -5.37 10.45
C TRP A 197 6.70 -6.84 10.23
N SER A 198 5.63 -7.28 10.89
CA SER A 198 4.99 -8.59 10.74
C SER A 198 3.55 -8.40 10.26
N PRO A 199 3.01 -9.30 9.43
CA PRO A 199 3.66 -10.49 8.85
C PRO A 199 4.73 -10.12 7.81
N HIS A 200 5.79 -10.94 7.71
CA HIS A 200 6.84 -10.77 6.70
C HIS A 200 7.75 -12.00 6.62
N TRP A 201 8.11 -12.43 5.40
CA TRP A 201 8.92 -13.63 5.15
C TRP A 201 10.23 -13.69 5.94
N LYS A 202 10.86 -12.53 6.19
CA LYS A 202 12.13 -12.40 6.93
C LYS A 202 12.15 -13.12 8.28
N PHE A 203 11.02 -13.22 8.98
CA PHE A 203 10.95 -13.92 10.27
C PHE A 203 10.91 -15.45 10.13
N ALA A 204 10.48 -15.97 8.98
CA ALA A 204 10.57 -17.38 8.65
C ALA A 204 11.97 -17.74 8.12
N SER A 205 12.57 -16.85 7.32
CA SER A 205 13.89 -17.07 6.72
C SER A 205 15.06 -16.86 7.67
N TYR A 206 14.91 -16.01 8.69
CA TYR A 206 15.97 -15.64 9.61
C TYR A 206 15.52 -15.69 11.06
N ASP A 207 16.44 -15.99 11.97
CA ASP A 207 16.23 -15.90 13.41
C ASP A 207 16.39 -14.43 13.85
N LEU A 208 15.26 -13.75 13.97
CA LEU A 208 15.15 -12.32 14.30
C LEU A 208 14.31 -12.13 15.56
N LYS A 209 14.53 -11.00 16.23
CA LYS A 209 13.71 -10.55 17.36
C LYS A 209 13.39 -9.06 17.25
N TYR A 210 12.22 -8.71 17.76
CA TYR A 210 11.88 -7.31 18.02
C TYR A 210 12.63 -6.82 19.26
N LEU A 211 13.05 -5.56 19.24
CA LEU A 211 13.43 -4.85 20.45
C LEU A 211 12.18 -4.39 21.19
N GLU A 212 12.16 -4.56 22.51
CA GLU A 212 11.14 -3.99 23.38
C GLU A 212 11.13 -2.47 23.24
N ASP A 213 9.93 -1.88 23.17
CA ASP A 213 9.69 -0.45 23.07
C ASP A 213 8.95 0.07 24.33
N PRO A 214 9.65 0.34 25.44
CA PRO A 214 9.04 0.79 26.69
C PRO A 214 8.23 2.09 26.58
N LYS A 215 8.54 2.94 25.61
CA LYS A 215 7.83 4.21 25.34
C LYS A 215 6.64 4.07 24.40
N GLY A 216 6.51 2.92 23.71
CA GLY A 216 5.40 2.63 22.81
C GLY A 216 5.36 3.54 21.58
N VAL A 217 6.53 3.98 21.10
CA VAL A 217 6.66 4.84 19.90
C VAL A 217 6.14 4.13 18.64
N PHE A 218 6.35 2.83 18.53
CA PHE A 218 5.91 1.99 17.41
C PHE A 218 4.45 1.53 17.54
N GLY A 219 3.78 1.86 18.64
CA GLY A 219 2.40 1.46 18.89
C GLY A 219 2.27 0.00 19.31
N GLY A 220 1.07 -0.55 19.10
CA GLY A 220 0.73 -1.94 19.44
C GLY A 220 0.45 -2.79 18.21
N GLU A 221 -0.41 -3.79 18.41
CA GLU A 221 -0.97 -4.57 17.31
C GLU A 221 -1.82 -3.67 16.40
N GLU A 222 -1.68 -3.88 15.11
CA GLU A 222 -2.35 -3.19 14.01
C GLU A 222 -3.15 -4.18 13.17
N THR A 223 -4.00 -3.60 12.33
CA THR A 223 -4.70 -4.33 11.27
C THR A 223 -4.34 -3.73 9.92
N ILE A 224 -4.43 -4.55 8.87
CA ILE A 224 -4.38 -4.07 7.49
C ILE A 224 -5.81 -4.02 6.98
N ASN A 225 -6.19 -2.89 6.39
CA ASN A 225 -7.57 -2.57 6.05
C ASN A 225 -7.70 -2.26 4.56
N THR A 226 -8.93 -2.41 4.08
CA THR A 226 -9.31 -2.10 2.70
C THR A 226 -10.06 -0.77 2.64
N PHE A 227 -9.62 0.11 1.73
CA PHE A 227 -10.29 1.37 1.43
C PHE A 227 -10.54 1.50 -0.05
N VAL A 228 -11.68 2.06 -0.41
CA VAL A 228 -12.04 2.31 -1.80
C VAL A 228 -12.47 3.76 -2.01
N ARG A 229 -12.38 4.23 -3.25
CA ARG A 229 -12.89 5.55 -3.61
C ARG A 229 -14.40 5.61 -3.39
N LYS A 230 -14.92 6.79 -3.05
CA LYS A 230 -16.36 7.03 -3.03
C LYS A 230 -16.97 6.69 -4.41
N GLY A 231 -18.15 6.09 -4.39
CA GLY A 231 -18.90 5.74 -5.60
C GLY A 231 -18.52 4.41 -6.24
N LEU A 232 -17.48 3.70 -5.74
CA LEU A 232 -17.08 2.42 -6.33
C LEU A 232 -18.21 1.38 -6.26
N LYS A 233 -19.01 1.40 -5.18
CA LYS A 233 -20.14 0.50 -5.00
C LYS A 233 -21.18 0.63 -6.12
N GLU A 234 -21.42 1.85 -6.59
CA GLU A 234 -22.38 2.15 -7.64
C GLU A 234 -21.78 1.93 -9.04
N ASP A 235 -20.51 2.26 -9.22
CA ASP A 235 -19.84 2.19 -10.52
C ASP A 235 -19.40 0.76 -10.87
N LYS A 236 -18.89 0.00 -9.89
CA LYS A 236 -18.32 -1.35 -10.05
C LYS A 236 -18.73 -2.24 -8.86
N PRO A 237 -20.01 -2.62 -8.75
CA PRO A 237 -20.54 -3.33 -7.58
C PRO A 237 -19.82 -4.66 -7.30
N ASP A 238 -19.38 -5.38 -8.32
CA ASP A 238 -18.69 -6.66 -8.14
C ASP A 238 -17.25 -6.47 -7.64
N VAL A 239 -16.53 -5.45 -8.14
CA VAL A 239 -15.21 -5.07 -7.60
C VAL A 239 -15.33 -4.65 -6.14
N TYR A 240 -16.33 -3.82 -5.81
CA TYR A 240 -16.59 -3.42 -4.43
C TYR A 240 -16.83 -4.65 -3.53
N LYS A 241 -17.65 -5.61 -3.97
CA LYS A 241 -17.90 -6.85 -3.21
C LYS A 241 -16.65 -7.70 -3.00
N VAL A 242 -15.79 -7.85 -4.02
CA VAL A 242 -14.53 -8.59 -3.86
C VAL A 242 -13.67 -7.93 -2.79
N LEU A 243 -13.52 -6.61 -2.86
CA LEU A 243 -12.71 -5.84 -1.91
C LEU A 243 -13.31 -5.85 -0.49
N ASP A 244 -14.64 -5.81 -0.37
CA ASP A 244 -15.38 -5.86 0.91
C ASP A 244 -15.30 -7.25 1.56
N ASN A 245 -15.34 -8.31 0.75
CA ASN A 245 -15.20 -9.67 1.24
C ASN A 245 -13.74 -10.12 1.40
N PHE A 246 -12.75 -9.35 0.92
CA PHE A 246 -11.34 -9.76 0.97
C PHE A 246 -10.84 -9.78 2.40
N HIS A 247 -10.52 -10.98 2.87
CA HIS A 247 -9.91 -11.23 4.17
C HIS A 247 -9.08 -12.51 4.10
N TRP A 248 -7.97 -12.53 4.81
CA TRP A 248 -7.00 -13.62 4.77
C TRP A 248 -6.10 -13.60 6.00
N THR A 249 -5.19 -14.58 6.07
CA THR A 249 -4.33 -14.79 7.24
C THR A 249 -2.89 -14.37 6.98
N SER A 250 -2.14 -14.12 8.05
CA SER A 250 -0.69 -13.95 7.99
C SER A 250 0.03 -15.12 7.32
N GLU A 251 -0.44 -16.35 7.52
CA GLU A 251 0.14 -17.56 6.91
C GLU A 251 -0.01 -17.55 5.39
N ASP A 252 -1.19 -17.15 4.89
CA ASP A 252 -1.42 -16.99 3.45
C ASP A 252 -0.43 -15.99 2.86
N LEU A 253 -0.32 -14.82 3.49
CA LEU A 253 0.55 -13.74 3.05
C LEU A 253 2.03 -14.15 3.08
N GLU A 254 2.48 -14.78 4.16
CA GLU A 254 3.86 -15.25 4.31
C GLU A 254 4.24 -16.30 3.28
N SER A 255 3.32 -17.22 2.93
CA SER A 255 3.58 -18.24 1.91
C SER A 255 3.89 -17.63 0.54
N ILE A 256 3.15 -16.61 0.13
CA ILE A 256 3.34 -15.92 -1.15
C ILE A 256 4.63 -15.11 -1.14
N MET A 257 4.88 -14.37 -0.05
CA MET A 257 6.10 -13.58 0.09
C MET A 257 7.36 -14.46 0.02
N LEU A 258 7.32 -15.68 0.57
CA LEU A 258 8.42 -16.63 0.48
C LEU A 258 8.68 -17.06 -0.97
N GLU A 259 7.64 -17.35 -1.77
CA GLU A 259 7.82 -17.69 -3.18
C GLU A 259 8.44 -16.52 -3.98
N ILE A 260 7.98 -15.30 -3.70
CA ILE A 260 8.51 -14.08 -4.35
C ILE A 260 9.97 -13.88 -3.97
N MET A 261 10.31 -14.06 -2.69
CA MET A 261 11.69 -13.97 -2.20
C MET A 261 12.61 -15.01 -2.84
N ASP A 262 12.11 -16.23 -3.10
CA ASP A 262 12.82 -17.28 -3.83
C ASP A 262 12.93 -17.02 -5.36
N GLY A 263 12.42 -15.87 -5.82
CA GLY A 263 12.60 -15.37 -7.18
C GLY A 263 11.42 -15.64 -8.12
N LYS A 264 10.27 -16.10 -7.61
CA LYS A 264 9.05 -16.17 -8.42
C LYS A 264 8.52 -14.77 -8.68
N ASP A 265 7.99 -14.54 -9.89
CA ASP A 265 7.30 -13.30 -10.21
C ASP A 265 6.03 -13.16 -9.33
N PRO A 266 5.75 -11.97 -8.74
CA PRO A 266 4.57 -11.76 -7.89
C PRO A 266 3.24 -12.13 -8.53
N LYS A 267 3.09 -11.92 -9.85
CA LYS A 267 1.87 -12.28 -10.57
C LYS A 267 1.71 -13.80 -10.63
N ASP A 268 2.79 -14.51 -10.90
CA ASP A 268 2.76 -15.97 -10.96
C ASP A 268 2.54 -16.57 -9.56
N ALA A 269 3.16 -16.00 -8.51
CA ALA A 269 2.94 -16.41 -7.12
C ALA A 269 1.48 -16.23 -6.68
N ALA A 270 0.90 -15.05 -6.97
CA ALA A 270 -0.49 -14.76 -6.69
C ALA A 270 -1.44 -15.71 -7.45
N LYS A 271 -1.14 -16.00 -8.72
CA LYS A 271 -1.93 -16.93 -9.54
C LYS A 271 -1.90 -18.36 -9.02
N ASP A 272 -0.73 -18.86 -8.63
CA ASP A 272 -0.62 -20.19 -8.04
C ASP A 272 -1.39 -20.24 -6.71
N TRP A 273 -1.23 -19.22 -5.85
CA TRP A 273 -1.95 -19.16 -4.59
C TRP A 273 -3.48 -19.11 -4.78
N VAL A 274 -3.99 -18.27 -5.70
CA VAL A 274 -5.43 -18.17 -6.01
C VAL A 274 -5.99 -19.51 -6.47
N LYS A 275 -5.23 -20.22 -7.32
CA LYS A 275 -5.62 -21.54 -7.83
C LYS A 275 -5.65 -22.59 -6.71
N ASP A 276 -4.65 -22.58 -5.83
CA ASP A 276 -4.51 -23.58 -4.77
C ASP A 276 -5.45 -23.29 -3.58
N ASN A 277 -5.96 -22.06 -3.47
CA ASN A 277 -6.90 -21.60 -2.43
C ASN A 277 -8.29 -21.26 -2.99
N ALA A 278 -8.74 -21.99 -4.01
CA ALA A 278 -10.00 -21.71 -4.72
C ALA A 278 -11.24 -21.63 -3.79
N ASP A 279 -11.28 -22.41 -2.71
CA ASP A 279 -12.39 -22.38 -1.74
C ASP A 279 -12.46 -21.03 -1.01
N LYS A 280 -11.30 -20.48 -0.60
CA LYS A 280 -11.21 -19.16 0.05
C LYS A 280 -11.57 -18.04 -0.93
N VAL A 281 -11.07 -18.12 -2.16
CA VAL A 281 -11.41 -17.17 -3.23
C VAL A 281 -12.90 -17.21 -3.58
N ALA A 282 -13.55 -18.37 -3.48
CA ALA A 282 -14.98 -18.50 -3.69
C ALA A 282 -15.79 -17.71 -2.65
N GLU A 283 -15.30 -17.57 -1.42
CA GLU A 283 -15.97 -16.75 -0.39
C GLU A 283 -15.96 -15.26 -0.74
N TRP A 284 -14.88 -14.79 -1.38
CA TRP A 284 -14.75 -13.40 -1.84
C TRP A 284 -15.65 -13.08 -3.04
N THR A 285 -16.01 -14.12 -3.81
CA THR A 285 -16.75 -14.00 -5.09
C THR A 285 -18.16 -14.58 -5.07
N LYS A 286 -18.66 -15.03 -3.91
CA LYS A 286 -19.89 -15.84 -3.74
C LYS A 286 -21.19 -15.25 -4.32
N ASP A 287 -21.26 -13.93 -4.52
CA ASP A 287 -22.45 -13.20 -4.98
C ASP A 287 -22.19 -12.38 -6.26
N ILE A 288 -21.25 -12.83 -7.08
CA ILE A 288 -20.87 -12.22 -8.36
C ILE A 288 -21.28 -13.17 -9.50
N GLU A 289 -22.05 -12.67 -10.46
CA GLU A 289 -22.40 -13.44 -11.66
C GLU A 289 -21.15 -13.65 -12.52
N LYS A 290 -20.85 -14.92 -12.84
CA LYS A 290 -19.70 -15.32 -13.67
C LYS A 290 -20.04 -15.37 -15.15
#